data_AF-A0A956TRR0-F1
#
_entry.id   AF-A0A956TRR0-F1
#
_cell.length_a   1.000
_cell.length_b   1.000
_cell.length_c   1.000
_cell.angle_alpha   90.00
_cell.angle_beta   90.00
_cell.angle_gamma   90.00
#
_symmetry.space_group_name_H-M   'P 1'
#
loop_
_entity.id
_entity.type
_entity.pdbx_description
1 polymer ?
#
loop_
_entity_poly.entity_id
_entity_poly.type
_entity_poly.pdbx_seq_one_letter_code
_entity_poly.pdbx_strand_id
1 'polypeptide(L)'
;MSEQAKDLRIADLATDEVWNEIDVGTRIDVNGKTTYHVLTSQSNVGFFVEKVYGSNQNLVRIIKRGRNSRSETDFDPVTGDVSRIFEAANMPDGSSMTKEINYSSKKASESVVIVGDNGELKSTIQRESVGIRTLFQGQTDYKRDGTPSVTVNHTMDPENGKLAHREQIKWLMDGQRALTEHFYFTPTGTVNIYTKIMYHASGGPFIEETHRYGESGHMLRREVIQYNPNGVQTAADITMYDPTGEIIQRSTTYYDYRGSAIMSHKVDCSSLSFEPEEEADSFE
;
A
#
# COMPACT_ATOMS: atom_id res chain seq x y z
N MET A 1 0.92 55.60 -21.38
CA MET A 1 0.57 55.18 -20.01
C MET A 1 -0.53 54.13 -20.11
N SER A 2 -0.16 52.86 -19.90
CA SER A 2 -1.08 51.83 -19.40
C SER A 2 -0.22 50.79 -18.69
N GLU A 3 -0.37 50.70 -17.38
CA GLU A 3 0.26 49.70 -16.53
C GLU A 3 -0.07 48.30 -17.05
N GLN A 4 0.96 47.51 -17.33
CA GLN A 4 0.82 46.06 -17.46
C GLN A 4 0.45 45.51 -16.09
N ALA A 5 -0.73 44.91 -16.00
CA ALA A 5 -1.19 44.19 -14.84
C ALA A 5 -0.13 43.15 -14.44
N LYS A 6 0.51 43.38 -13.28
CA LYS A 6 1.36 42.37 -12.64
C LYS A 6 0.48 41.16 -12.34
N ASP A 7 0.85 40.03 -12.92
CA ASP A 7 0.21 38.74 -12.69
C ASP A 7 0.36 38.37 -11.20
N LEU A 8 -0.74 38.55 -10.45
CA LEU A 8 -0.81 38.39 -9.00
C LEU A 8 -0.53 36.95 -8.51
N ARG A 9 -0.33 35.99 -9.42
CA ARG A 9 0.05 34.61 -9.08
C ARG A 9 1.49 34.44 -8.61
N ILE A 10 2.32 35.49 -8.71
CA ILE A 10 3.72 35.50 -8.29
C ILE A 10 3.87 36.09 -6.85
N ALA A 11 2.80 36.67 -6.28
CA ALA A 11 2.87 37.50 -5.08
C ALA A 11 3.12 36.73 -3.76
N ASP A 12 2.92 35.40 -3.72
CA ASP A 12 3.04 34.59 -2.49
C ASP A 12 4.35 33.79 -2.39
N LEU A 13 5.34 34.08 -3.24
CA LEU A 13 6.66 33.45 -3.18
C LEU A 13 7.60 34.32 -2.35
N ALA A 14 8.17 33.75 -1.28
CA ALA A 14 8.99 34.43 -0.28
C ALA A 14 10.09 35.31 -0.90
N THR A 15 10.27 36.51 -0.34
CA THR A 15 11.10 37.62 -0.86
C THR A 15 12.61 37.41 -0.81
N ASP A 16 13.08 36.29 -0.28
CA ASP A 16 14.49 36.14 0.13
C ASP A 16 15.32 35.22 -0.79
N GLU A 17 14.73 34.68 -1.86
CA GLU A 17 15.50 34.01 -2.91
C GLU A 17 15.89 35.02 -4.00
N VAL A 18 17.19 35.27 -4.14
CA VAL A 18 17.76 36.04 -5.25
C VAL A 18 17.55 35.26 -6.54
N TRP A 19 16.44 35.51 -7.23
CA TRP A 19 16.16 34.99 -8.56
C TRP A 19 17.04 35.72 -9.57
N ASN A 20 18.23 35.18 -9.81
CA ASN A 20 18.97 35.56 -11.01
C ASN A 20 18.18 35.06 -12.22
N GLU A 21 17.88 35.96 -13.16
CA GLU A 21 17.35 35.63 -14.48
C GLU A 21 18.38 34.71 -15.15
N ILE A 22 18.11 33.41 -15.19
CA ILE A 22 19.05 32.42 -15.70
C ILE A 22 18.97 32.44 -17.22
N ASP A 23 20.09 32.75 -17.87
CA ASP A 23 20.22 32.66 -19.32
C ASP A 23 20.01 31.21 -19.78
N VAL A 24 18.89 30.95 -20.44
CA VAL A 24 18.52 29.64 -20.95
C VAL A 24 19.11 29.51 -22.36
N GLY A 25 20.29 28.91 -22.46
CA GLY A 25 20.85 28.54 -23.75
C GLY A 25 19.91 27.58 -24.47
N THR A 26 19.38 27.99 -25.63
CA THR A 26 18.52 27.15 -26.47
C THR A 26 19.32 26.60 -27.64
N ARG A 27 19.27 25.29 -27.83
CA ARG A 27 19.78 24.63 -29.04
C ARG A 27 18.65 23.82 -29.66
N ILE A 28 18.19 24.25 -30.83
CA ILE A 28 17.30 23.46 -31.68
C ILE A 28 18.21 22.60 -32.55
N ASP A 29 18.14 21.28 -32.39
CA ASP A 29 18.82 20.38 -33.31
C ASP A 29 17.93 20.08 -34.53
N VAL A 30 18.57 19.68 -35.63
CA VAL A 30 17.90 19.53 -36.94
C VAL A 30 16.97 18.30 -36.99
N ASN A 31 16.88 17.54 -35.89
CA ASN A 31 16.18 16.25 -35.81
C ASN A 31 14.89 16.32 -34.97
N GLY A 32 14.33 17.52 -34.77
CA GLY A 32 13.10 17.69 -34.00
C GLY A 32 13.31 17.58 -32.49
N LYS A 33 14.53 17.81 -31.97
CA LYS A 33 14.73 17.98 -30.53
C LYS A 33 15.15 19.41 -30.23
N THR A 34 14.61 19.92 -29.13
CA THR A 34 14.99 21.20 -28.59
C THR A 34 15.53 20.98 -27.20
N THR A 35 16.82 21.25 -27.04
CA THR A 35 17.50 21.20 -25.75
C THR A 35 17.53 22.59 -25.12
N TYR A 36 17.12 22.65 -23.86
CA TYR A 36 17.22 23.82 -23.00
C TYR A 36 18.26 23.54 -21.91
N HIS A 37 19.26 24.41 -21.82
CA HIS A 37 20.24 24.37 -20.75
C HIS A 37 19.87 25.42 -19.70
N VAL A 38 19.80 25.03 -18.43
CA VAL A 38 19.64 26.00 -17.35
C VAL A 38 20.90 25.99 -16.49
N LEU A 39 21.54 27.16 -16.45
CA LEU A 39 22.83 27.38 -15.79
C LEU A 39 22.61 27.80 -14.32
N THR A 40 23.48 27.36 -13.43
CA THR A 40 23.54 27.88 -12.05
C THR A 40 24.16 29.28 -12.04
N SER A 41 24.07 29.97 -10.90
CA SER A 41 24.74 31.26 -10.66
C SER A 41 26.26 31.25 -10.87
N GLN A 42 26.88 30.06 -10.87
CA GLN A 42 28.31 29.85 -11.14
C GLN A 42 28.59 29.41 -12.59
N SER A 43 27.62 29.53 -13.51
CA SER A 43 27.71 29.10 -14.91
C SER A 43 27.96 27.59 -15.11
N ASN A 44 27.81 26.78 -14.06
CA ASN A 44 27.75 25.32 -14.18
C ASN A 44 26.33 24.90 -14.60
N VAL A 45 26.17 23.89 -15.45
CA VAL A 45 24.83 23.36 -15.80
C VAL A 45 24.19 22.79 -14.54
N GLY A 46 23.13 23.45 -14.04
CA GLY A 46 22.41 23.02 -12.84
C GLY A 46 21.42 21.91 -13.16
N PHE A 47 20.73 22.06 -14.29
CA PHE A 47 19.82 21.06 -14.82
C PHE A 47 19.67 21.21 -16.34
N PHE A 48 19.33 20.11 -16.98
CA PHE A 48 19.09 20.00 -18.41
C PHE A 48 17.64 19.60 -18.66
N VAL A 49 16.98 20.24 -19.63
CA VAL A 49 15.64 19.89 -20.09
C VAL A 49 15.69 19.66 -21.61
N GLU A 50 15.43 18.44 -22.06
CA GLU A 50 15.22 18.11 -23.48
C GLU A 50 13.73 18.04 -23.76
N LYS A 51 13.28 18.69 -24.82
CA LYS A 51 11.97 18.43 -25.45
C LYS A 51 12.22 17.72 -26.77
N VAL A 52 11.57 16.58 -26.96
CA VAL A 52 11.67 15.77 -28.17
C VAL A 52 10.33 15.82 -28.89
N TYR A 53 10.36 16.18 -30.17
CA TYR A 53 9.20 16.24 -31.04
C TYR A 53 9.24 15.10 -32.06
N GLY A 54 8.06 14.59 -32.41
CA GLY A 54 7.90 13.56 -33.44
C GLY A 54 8.04 14.13 -34.86
N SER A 55 7.89 13.26 -35.86
CA SER A 55 7.93 13.65 -37.29
C SER A 55 6.88 14.71 -37.65
N ASN A 56 5.76 14.72 -36.92
CA ASN A 56 4.65 15.65 -37.12
C ASN A 56 4.77 16.92 -36.25
N GLN A 57 5.94 17.19 -35.65
CA GLN A 57 6.20 18.33 -34.77
C GLN A 57 5.34 18.36 -33.49
N ASN A 58 4.74 17.24 -33.13
CA ASN A 58 4.05 17.00 -31.86
C ASN A 58 5.07 16.66 -30.77
N LEU A 59 4.85 17.13 -29.54
CA LEU A 59 5.70 16.79 -28.40
C LEU A 59 5.51 15.32 -28.03
N VAL A 60 6.58 14.53 -27.98
CA VAL A 60 6.51 13.09 -27.66
C VAL A 60 7.25 12.74 -26.38
N ARG A 61 8.21 13.57 -25.94
CA ARG A 61 8.96 13.33 -24.70
C ARG A 61 9.54 14.61 -24.11
N ILE A 62 9.55 14.70 -22.79
CA ILE A 62 10.36 15.65 -22.02
C ILE A 62 11.34 14.87 -21.16
N ILE A 63 12.63 15.24 -21.19
CA ILE A 63 13.67 14.65 -20.33
C ILE A 63 14.24 15.76 -19.44
N LYS A 64 14.22 15.56 -18.14
CA LYS A 64 14.87 16.45 -17.15
C LYS A 64 16.01 15.70 -16.48
N ARG A 65 17.18 16.31 -16.40
CA ARG A 65 18.35 15.76 -15.68
C ARG A 65 18.88 16.80 -14.72
N GLY A 66 18.94 16.44 -13.44
CA GLY A 66 19.65 17.17 -12.40
C GLY A 66 20.92 16.42 -12.01
N ARG A 67 21.65 16.96 -11.02
CA ARG A 67 22.88 16.35 -10.50
C ARG A 67 22.68 14.92 -9.98
N ASN A 68 21.57 14.69 -9.28
CA ASN A 68 21.27 13.43 -8.58
C ASN A 68 19.90 12.85 -8.97
N SER A 69 19.29 13.35 -10.05
CA SER A 69 17.95 12.94 -10.46
C SER A 69 17.75 13.00 -11.96
N ARG A 70 16.83 12.17 -12.44
CA ARG A 70 16.36 12.11 -13.82
C ARG A 70 14.85 11.96 -13.82
N SER A 71 14.18 12.66 -14.71
CA SER A 71 12.75 12.50 -14.95
C SER A 71 12.50 12.47 -16.45
N GLU A 72 11.62 11.59 -16.89
CA GLU A 72 11.15 11.46 -18.27
C GLU A 72 9.63 11.48 -18.25
N THR A 73 9.05 12.23 -19.19
CA THR A 73 7.62 12.25 -19.42
C THR A 73 7.38 11.96 -20.89
N ASP A 74 6.71 10.86 -21.19
CA ASP A 74 6.32 10.46 -22.53
C ASP A 74 4.87 10.87 -22.80
N PHE A 75 4.60 11.26 -24.04
CA PHE A 75 3.30 11.72 -24.50
C PHE A 75 2.80 10.83 -25.63
N ASP A 76 1.50 10.58 -25.67
CA ASP A 76 0.84 9.96 -26.83
C ASP A 76 0.99 10.88 -28.05
N PRO A 77 1.54 10.39 -29.17
CA PRO A 77 1.80 11.25 -30.33
C PRO A 77 0.52 11.73 -31.03
N VAL A 78 -0.62 11.08 -30.81
CA VAL A 78 -1.91 11.42 -31.45
C VAL A 78 -2.73 12.35 -30.56
N THR A 79 -2.88 12.02 -29.27
CA THR A 79 -3.73 12.80 -28.35
C THR A 79 -2.97 13.90 -27.62
N GLY A 80 -1.66 13.75 -27.43
CA GLY A 80 -0.84 14.62 -26.60
C GLY A 80 -0.97 14.36 -25.10
N ASP A 81 -1.71 13.33 -24.69
CA ASP A 81 -1.86 12.95 -23.28
C ASP A 81 -0.56 12.34 -22.74
N VAL A 82 -0.32 12.48 -21.44
CA VAL A 82 0.81 11.80 -20.80
C VAL A 82 0.56 10.30 -20.80
N SER A 83 1.48 9.54 -21.38
CA SER A 83 1.41 8.07 -21.45
C SER A 83 2.29 7.40 -20.40
N ARG A 84 3.42 8.03 -20.03
CA ARG A 84 4.35 7.48 -19.04
C ARG A 84 5.15 8.58 -18.36
N ILE A 85 5.41 8.39 -17.07
CA ILE A 85 6.37 9.17 -16.30
C ILE A 85 7.39 8.22 -15.70
N PHE A 86 8.67 8.48 -15.89
CA PHE A 86 9.75 7.76 -15.22
C PHE A 86 10.59 8.76 -14.42
N GLU A 87 10.97 8.39 -13.21
CA GLU A 87 11.81 9.19 -12.32
C GLU A 87 12.87 8.30 -11.69
N ALA A 88 14.08 8.83 -11.56
CA ALA A 88 15.17 8.19 -10.84
C ALA A 88 15.86 9.23 -9.97
N ALA A 89 16.20 8.88 -8.74
CA ALA A 89 16.90 9.76 -7.81
C ALA A 89 17.81 8.99 -6.85
N ASN A 90 18.90 9.61 -6.44
CA ASN A 90 19.70 9.16 -5.30
C ASN A 90 19.13 9.75 -4.00
N MET A 91 18.95 8.91 -2.99
CA MET A 91 18.46 9.29 -1.67
C MET A 91 19.61 9.73 -0.74
N PRO A 92 19.32 10.46 0.35
CA PRO A 92 20.35 10.95 1.27
C PRO A 92 21.21 9.86 1.92
N ASP A 93 20.68 8.64 2.04
CA ASP A 93 21.36 7.48 2.61
C ASP A 93 22.24 6.73 1.59
N GLY A 94 22.41 7.25 0.37
CA GLY A 94 23.19 6.62 -0.70
C GLY A 94 22.41 5.61 -1.54
N SER A 95 21.19 5.26 -1.14
CA SER A 95 20.30 4.39 -1.93
C SER A 95 19.84 5.07 -3.22
N SER A 96 19.36 4.28 -4.17
CA SER A 96 18.70 4.76 -5.38
C SER A 96 17.21 4.41 -5.37
N MET A 97 16.39 5.30 -5.91
CA MET A 97 14.96 5.12 -6.10
C MET A 97 14.64 5.31 -7.58
N THR A 98 13.91 4.37 -8.16
CA THR A 98 13.27 4.53 -9.47
C THR A 98 11.77 4.45 -9.31
N LYS A 99 11.04 5.34 -9.97
CA LYS A 99 9.59 5.37 -10.02
C LYS A 99 9.14 5.39 -11.48
N GLU A 100 8.14 4.60 -11.80
CA GLU A 100 7.52 4.58 -13.13
C GLU A 100 6.00 4.59 -12.99
N ILE A 101 5.34 5.53 -13.66
CA ILE A 101 3.89 5.59 -13.80
C ILE A 101 3.56 5.36 -15.27
N ASN A 102 2.73 4.36 -15.55
CA ASN A 102 2.17 4.09 -16.86
C ASN A 102 0.70 4.48 -16.86
N TYR A 103 0.30 5.36 -17.77
CA TYR A 103 -1.07 5.82 -17.95
C TYR A 103 -1.72 5.04 -19.09
N SER A 104 -2.88 4.47 -18.80
CA SER A 104 -3.81 3.92 -19.80
C SER A 104 -5.08 4.77 -19.81
N SER A 105 -5.95 4.57 -20.80
CA SER A 105 -7.17 5.37 -20.98
C SER A 105 -8.11 5.40 -19.77
N LYS A 106 -8.00 4.44 -18.84
CA LYS A 106 -8.86 4.34 -17.65
C LYS A 106 -8.13 4.22 -16.33
N LYS A 107 -6.84 3.85 -16.33
CA LYS A 107 -6.08 3.53 -15.13
C LYS A 107 -4.64 4.03 -15.24
N ALA A 108 -4.04 4.36 -14.12
CA ALA A 108 -2.59 4.50 -14.01
C ALA A 108 -2.02 3.42 -13.09
N SER A 109 -0.87 2.87 -13.46
CA SER A 109 -0.11 1.92 -12.67
C SER A 109 1.24 2.53 -12.33
N GLU A 110 1.53 2.68 -11.06
CA GLU A 110 2.76 3.22 -10.50
C GLU A 110 3.57 2.09 -9.86
N SER A 111 4.87 2.06 -10.14
CA SER A 111 5.84 1.19 -9.49
C SER A 111 7.01 2.01 -8.98
N VAL A 112 7.46 1.73 -7.76
CA VAL A 112 8.66 2.32 -7.18
C VAL A 112 9.56 1.18 -6.73
N VAL A 113 10.85 1.28 -7.03
CA VAL A 113 11.88 0.33 -6.63
C VAL A 113 12.97 1.11 -5.92
N ILE A 114 13.33 0.64 -4.73
CA ILE A 114 14.39 1.21 -3.90
C ILE A 114 15.50 0.18 -3.77
N VAL A 115 16.71 0.56 -4.17
CA VAL A 115 17.92 -0.26 -4.11
C VAL A 115 18.93 0.44 -3.21
N GLY A 116 19.51 -0.27 -2.25
CA GLY A 116 20.53 0.25 -1.36
C GLY A 116 21.82 0.65 -2.07
N ASP A 117 22.70 1.33 -1.33
CA ASP A 117 24.01 1.76 -1.81
C ASP A 117 24.93 0.58 -2.19
N ASN A 118 24.75 -0.57 -1.53
CA ASN A 118 25.45 -1.81 -1.87
C ASN A 118 24.70 -2.70 -2.89
N GLY A 119 23.68 -2.17 -3.57
CA GLY A 119 22.98 -2.83 -4.68
C GLY A 119 21.90 -3.84 -4.28
N GLU A 120 21.60 -3.98 -2.99
CA GLU A 120 20.52 -4.84 -2.49
C GLU A 120 19.15 -4.19 -2.70
N LEU A 121 18.16 -4.99 -3.11
CA LEU A 121 16.78 -4.53 -3.17
C LEU A 121 16.30 -4.28 -1.73
N LYS A 122 15.84 -3.05 -1.44
CA LYS A 122 15.31 -2.67 -0.12
C LYS A 122 13.79 -2.75 -0.09
N SER A 123 13.14 -2.17 -1.09
CA SER A 123 11.68 -2.07 -1.11
C SER A 123 11.13 -1.96 -2.53
N THR A 124 9.93 -2.49 -2.73
CA THR A 124 9.11 -2.22 -3.91
C THR A 124 7.76 -1.69 -3.47
N ILE A 125 7.24 -0.69 -4.17
CA ILE A 125 5.92 -0.11 -3.95
C ILE A 125 5.17 -0.18 -5.27
N GLN A 126 3.90 -0.57 -5.22
CA GLN A 126 3.00 -0.61 -6.36
C GLN A 126 1.75 0.16 -6.01
N ARG A 127 1.21 0.92 -6.96
CA ARG A 127 -0.06 1.61 -6.81
C ARG A 127 -0.84 1.54 -8.11
N GLU A 128 -2.14 1.33 -7.99
CA GLU A 128 -3.07 1.48 -9.12
C GLU A 128 -4.07 2.59 -8.81
N SER A 129 -4.39 3.41 -9.80
CA SER A 129 -5.35 4.52 -9.65
C SER A 129 -6.26 4.70 -10.86
N VAL A 130 -7.42 5.32 -10.63
CA VAL A 130 -8.35 5.82 -11.65
C VAL A 130 -8.57 7.30 -11.39
N GLY A 131 -8.07 8.15 -12.29
CA GLY A 131 -8.01 9.59 -12.05
C GLY A 131 -7.22 9.90 -10.77
N ILE A 132 -7.85 10.59 -9.83
CA ILE A 132 -7.24 10.92 -8.52
C ILE A 132 -7.39 9.82 -7.46
N ARG A 133 -8.17 8.76 -7.73
CA ARG A 133 -8.50 7.74 -6.74
C ARG A 133 -7.52 6.59 -6.81
N THR A 134 -6.94 6.22 -5.68
CA THR A 134 -6.15 4.98 -5.55
C THR A 134 -7.09 3.79 -5.39
N LEU A 135 -6.92 2.75 -6.19
CA LEU A 135 -7.64 1.48 -6.07
C LEU A 135 -6.84 0.45 -5.28
N PHE A 136 -5.52 0.47 -5.43
CA PHE A 136 -4.61 -0.46 -4.80
C PHE A 136 -3.31 0.24 -4.42
N GLN A 137 -2.74 -0.12 -3.26
CA GLN A 137 -1.37 0.21 -2.89
C GLN A 137 -0.72 -0.95 -2.16
N GLY A 138 0.37 -1.49 -2.70
CA GLY A 138 1.18 -2.54 -2.10
C GLY A 138 2.60 -2.07 -1.84
N GLN A 139 3.21 -2.57 -0.76
CA GLN A 139 4.64 -2.41 -0.48
C GLN A 139 5.21 -3.74 -0.04
N THR A 140 6.39 -4.10 -0.54
CA THR A 140 7.18 -5.24 -0.06
C THR A 140 8.57 -4.77 0.31
N ASP A 141 8.98 -5.06 1.54
CA ASP A 141 10.34 -4.79 2.01
C ASP A 141 11.16 -6.08 1.97
N TYR A 142 12.43 -5.97 1.62
CA TYR A 142 13.32 -7.09 1.35
C TYR A 142 14.46 -7.16 2.37
N LYS A 143 14.92 -8.38 2.64
CA LYS A 143 16.14 -8.62 3.40
C LYS A 143 17.35 -8.44 2.48
N ARG A 144 18.54 -8.37 3.08
CA ARG A 144 19.81 -8.22 2.34
C ARG A 144 20.10 -9.35 1.35
N ASP A 145 19.56 -10.54 1.58
CA ASP A 145 19.67 -11.69 0.68
C ASP A 145 18.69 -11.63 -0.51
N GLY A 146 17.87 -10.57 -0.62
CA GLY A 146 16.87 -10.39 -1.67
C GLY A 146 15.56 -11.13 -1.42
N THR A 147 15.41 -11.83 -0.29
CA THR A 147 14.13 -12.47 0.06
C THR A 147 13.16 -11.43 0.62
N PRO A 148 11.86 -11.54 0.30
CA PRO A 148 10.86 -10.65 0.89
C PRO A 148 10.84 -10.87 2.42
N SER A 149 10.60 -9.79 3.17
CA SER A 149 10.50 -9.82 4.63
C SER A 149 9.04 -9.62 5.07
N VAL A 150 8.44 -8.53 4.60
CA VAL A 150 7.07 -8.12 4.89
C VAL A 150 6.46 -7.54 3.63
N THR A 151 5.19 -7.87 3.39
CA THR A 151 4.36 -7.22 2.37
C THR A 151 3.12 -6.64 3.05
N VAL A 152 2.74 -5.43 2.69
CA VAL A 152 1.48 -4.81 3.09
C VAL A 152 0.75 -4.32 1.86
N ASN A 153 -0.48 -4.81 1.67
CA ASN A 153 -1.35 -4.47 0.56
C ASN A 153 -2.63 -3.80 1.06
N HIS A 154 -3.06 -2.76 0.38
CA HIS A 154 -4.31 -2.04 0.62
C HIS A 154 -5.13 -2.05 -0.66
N THR A 155 -6.37 -2.49 -0.55
CA THR A 155 -7.38 -2.40 -1.61
C THR A 155 -8.46 -1.44 -1.17
N MET A 156 -8.75 -0.46 -2.00
CA MET A 156 -9.77 0.55 -1.75
C MET A 156 -11.07 0.16 -2.46
N ASP A 157 -12.20 0.55 -1.87
CA ASP A 157 -13.51 0.49 -2.49
C ASP A 157 -13.54 1.45 -3.71
N PRO A 158 -13.89 0.98 -4.93
CA PRO A 158 -13.88 1.82 -6.12
C PRO A 158 -14.97 2.91 -6.12
N GLU A 159 -16.07 2.70 -5.41
CA GLU A 159 -17.21 3.63 -5.37
C GLU A 159 -16.92 4.80 -4.44
N ASN A 160 -16.47 4.51 -3.21
CA ASN A 160 -16.30 5.52 -2.16
C ASN A 160 -14.82 5.86 -1.84
N GLY A 161 -13.85 5.09 -2.34
CA GLY A 161 -12.42 5.33 -2.15
C GLY A 161 -11.86 5.01 -0.77
N LYS A 162 -12.66 4.42 0.13
CA LYS A 162 -12.22 4.02 1.47
C LYS A 162 -11.50 2.67 1.44
N LEU A 163 -10.69 2.40 2.45
CA LEU A 163 -10.03 1.11 2.62
C LEU A 163 -11.08 0.01 2.77
N ALA A 164 -11.08 -0.97 1.87
CA ALA A 164 -12.00 -2.11 1.89
C ALA A 164 -11.31 -3.37 2.42
N HIS A 165 -10.02 -3.53 2.10
CA HIS A 165 -9.23 -4.69 2.51
C HIS A 165 -7.77 -4.30 2.72
N ARG A 166 -7.18 -4.81 3.80
CA ARG A 166 -5.74 -4.79 4.05
C ARG A 166 -5.23 -6.21 4.21
N GLU A 167 -4.16 -6.55 3.50
CA GLU A 167 -3.41 -7.79 3.69
C GLU A 167 -2.01 -7.45 4.21
N GLN A 168 -1.54 -8.20 5.20
CA GLN A 168 -0.17 -8.14 5.69
C GLN A 168 0.43 -9.53 5.69
N ILE A 169 1.59 -9.69 5.05
CA ILE A 169 2.28 -10.96 4.90
C ILE A 169 3.64 -10.84 5.58
N LYS A 170 4.02 -11.84 6.37
CA LYS A 170 5.42 -12.06 6.77
C LYS A 170 5.94 -13.30 6.07
N TRP A 171 7.17 -13.22 5.59
CA TRP A 171 7.77 -14.24 4.75
C TRP A 171 8.88 -15.02 5.47
N LEU A 172 8.95 -16.32 5.19
CA LEU A 172 10.05 -17.20 5.56
C LEU A 172 11.27 -16.94 4.65
N MET A 173 12.43 -17.49 5.01
CA MET A 173 13.67 -17.32 4.24
C MET A 173 13.63 -17.97 2.86
N ASP A 174 12.83 -19.02 2.69
CA ASP A 174 12.64 -19.73 1.43
C ASP A 174 11.58 -19.08 0.52
N GLY A 175 11.06 -17.90 0.91
CA GLY A 175 10.03 -17.19 0.16
C GLY A 175 8.61 -17.72 0.37
N GLN A 176 8.40 -18.69 1.26
CA GLN A 176 7.06 -19.10 1.67
C GLN A 176 6.44 -18.09 2.65
N ARG A 177 5.10 -18.06 2.73
CA ARG A 177 4.40 -17.25 3.73
C ARG A 177 4.61 -17.88 5.11
N ALA A 178 5.02 -17.09 6.09
CA ALA A 178 5.05 -17.49 7.51
C ALA A 178 3.71 -17.17 8.19
N LEU A 179 3.19 -15.99 7.89
CA LEU A 179 1.99 -15.40 8.48
C LEU A 179 1.29 -14.57 7.41
N THR A 180 -0.05 -14.61 7.39
CA THR A 180 -0.86 -13.64 6.66
C THR A 180 -1.98 -13.14 7.55
N GLU A 181 -2.20 -11.83 7.56
CA GLU A 181 -3.30 -11.17 8.24
C GLU A 181 -4.14 -10.43 7.21
N HIS A 182 -5.45 -10.66 7.24
CA HIS A 182 -6.44 -9.96 6.43
C HIS A 182 -7.34 -9.15 7.34
N PHE A 183 -7.57 -7.89 6.97
CA PHE A 183 -8.54 -7.01 7.60
C PHE A 183 -9.53 -6.56 6.54
N TYR A 184 -10.80 -6.84 6.76
CA TYR A 184 -11.89 -6.39 5.90
C TYR A 184 -12.66 -5.29 6.61
N PHE A 185 -13.01 -4.25 5.88
CA PHE A 185 -13.61 -3.04 6.42
C PHE A 185 -15.02 -2.83 5.86
N THR A 186 -15.89 -2.28 6.69
CA THR A 186 -17.20 -1.78 6.26
C THR A 186 -17.06 -0.49 5.44
N PRO A 187 -18.11 -0.07 4.72
CA PRO A 187 -18.13 1.25 4.07
C PRO A 187 -17.99 2.44 5.04
N THR A 188 -18.19 2.24 6.34
CA THR A 188 -17.94 3.26 7.37
C THR A 188 -16.47 3.31 7.83
N GLY A 189 -15.67 2.29 7.50
CA GLY A 189 -14.25 2.20 7.84
C GLY A 189 -13.95 1.35 9.08
N THR A 190 -14.94 0.65 9.64
CA THR A 190 -14.78 -0.24 10.80
C THR A 190 -14.37 -1.63 10.32
N VAL A 191 -13.49 -2.33 11.04
CA VAL A 191 -13.16 -3.73 10.72
C VAL A 191 -14.39 -4.62 10.96
N ASN A 192 -14.81 -5.40 9.96
CA ASN A 192 -15.90 -6.37 10.11
C ASN A 192 -15.38 -7.81 10.26
N ILE A 193 -14.25 -8.13 9.64
CA ILE A 193 -13.63 -9.45 9.65
C ILE A 193 -12.13 -9.27 9.76
N TYR A 194 -11.51 -10.01 10.66
CA TYR A 194 -10.07 -10.19 10.74
C TYR A 194 -9.76 -11.68 10.57
N THR A 195 -8.79 -12.02 9.74
CA THR A 195 -8.32 -13.39 9.56
C THR A 195 -6.81 -13.43 9.67
N LYS A 196 -6.29 -14.32 10.51
CA LYS A 196 -4.86 -14.56 10.70
C LYS A 196 -4.55 -16.00 10.37
N ILE A 197 -3.63 -16.22 9.44
CA ILE A 197 -3.20 -17.56 9.02
C ILE A 197 -1.71 -17.69 9.31
N MET A 198 -1.34 -18.63 10.17
CA MET A 198 0.03 -19.08 10.35
C MET A 198 0.24 -20.33 9.51
N TYR A 199 1.38 -20.42 8.83
CA TYR A 199 1.65 -21.49 7.87
C TYR A 199 2.70 -22.47 8.39
N HIS A 200 2.63 -23.71 7.95
CA HIS A 200 3.71 -24.69 8.13
C HIS A 200 4.92 -24.29 7.27
N ALA A 201 6.13 -24.66 7.72
CA ALA A 201 7.34 -24.47 6.92
C ALA A 201 7.34 -25.28 5.61
N SER A 202 6.58 -26.39 5.57
CA SER A 202 6.35 -27.18 4.36
C SER A 202 5.29 -26.59 3.41
N GLY A 203 4.68 -25.46 3.79
CA GLY A 203 3.55 -24.84 3.09
C GLY A 203 2.20 -25.27 3.66
N GLY A 204 1.17 -24.47 3.37
CA GLY A 204 -0.20 -24.68 3.84
C GLY A 204 -0.47 -24.11 5.25
N PRO A 205 -1.75 -23.89 5.60
CA PRO A 205 -2.13 -23.34 6.91
C PRO A 205 -1.80 -24.34 8.02
N PHE A 206 -1.27 -23.83 9.12
CA PHE A 206 -1.10 -24.52 10.40
C PHE A 206 -2.22 -24.13 11.37
N ILE A 207 -2.48 -22.84 11.49
CA ILE A 207 -3.54 -22.27 12.31
C ILE A 207 -4.20 -21.14 11.53
N GLU A 208 -5.53 -21.10 11.56
CA GLU A 208 -6.34 -20.01 11.04
C GLU A 208 -7.22 -19.47 12.16
N GLU A 209 -7.09 -18.18 12.47
CA GLU A 209 -7.90 -17.47 13.44
C GLU A 209 -8.75 -16.43 12.73
N THR A 210 -10.07 -16.53 12.82
CA THR A 210 -11.02 -15.59 12.21
C THR A 210 -11.87 -14.91 13.29
N HIS A 211 -11.88 -13.59 13.30
CA HIS A 211 -12.76 -12.76 14.11
C HIS A 211 -13.84 -12.14 13.23
N ARG A 212 -15.06 -12.08 13.74
CA ARG A 212 -16.17 -11.32 13.15
C ARG A 212 -16.64 -10.28 14.15
N TYR A 213 -16.83 -9.06 13.67
CA TYR A 213 -17.23 -7.91 14.47
C TYR A 213 -18.61 -7.42 14.03
N GLY A 214 -19.37 -6.88 14.98
CA GLY A 214 -20.60 -6.15 14.70
C GLY A 214 -20.33 -4.74 14.15
N GLU A 215 -21.37 -4.05 13.70
CA GLU A 215 -21.22 -2.69 13.11
C GLU A 215 -20.62 -1.66 14.07
N SER A 216 -20.87 -1.80 15.38
CA SER A 216 -20.28 -0.95 16.42
C SER A 216 -18.86 -1.37 16.84
N GLY A 217 -18.27 -2.39 16.18
CA GLY A 217 -16.89 -2.82 16.37
C GLY A 217 -16.65 -3.82 17.52
N HIS A 218 -17.69 -4.24 18.25
CA HIS A 218 -17.57 -5.32 19.22
C HIS A 218 -17.39 -6.67 18.52
N MET A 219 -16.60 -7.55 19.10
CA MET A 219 -16.39 -8.90 18.57
C MET A 219 -17.64 -9.74 18.83
N LEU A 220 -18.12 -10.45 17.80
CA LEU A 220 -19.29 -11.34 17.86
C LEU A 220 -18.89 -12.82 17.86
N ARG A 221 -17.81 -13.13 17.16
CA ARG A 221 -17.33 -14.51 16.97
C ARG A 221 -15.83 -14.53 16.81
N ARG A 222 -15.17 -15.45 17.50
CA ARG A 222 -13.79 -15.85 17.28
C ARG A 222 -13.76 -17.33 16.94
N GLU A 223 -13.10 -17.68 15.86
CA GLU A 223 -12.91 -19.06 15.41
C GLU A 223 -11.42 -19.32 15.25
N VAL A 224 -10.92 -20.42 15.81
CA VAL A 224 -9.53 -20.87 15.64
C VAL A 224 -9.56 -22.29 15.12
N ILE A 225 -9.05 -22.47 13.90
CA ILE A 225 -8.95 -23.76 13.22
C ILE A 225 -7.49 -24.18 13.20
N GLN A 226 -7.22 -25.43 13.56
CA GLN A 226 -5.89 -26.03 13.49
C GLN A 226 -5.86 -27.07 12.37
N TYR A 227 -4.73 -27.15 11.67
CA TYR A 227 -4.52 -28.06 10.56
C TYR A 227 -3.22 -28.85 10.73
N ASN A 228 -3.26 -30.12 10.35
CA ASN A 228 -2.04 -30.92 10.23
C ASN A 228 -1.23 -30.52 8.98
N PRO A 229 0.01 -31.02 8.81
CA PRO A 229 0.85 -30.67 7.65
C PRO A 229 0.28 -31.06 6.28
N ASN A 230 -0.71 -31.96 6.23
CA ASN A 230 -1.41 -32.34 5.00
C ASN A 230 -2.60 -31.40 4.68
N GLY A 231 -2.80 -30.34 5.47
CA GLY A 231 -3.92 -29.40 5.33
C GLY A 231 -5.25 -29.91 5.85
N VAL A 232 -5.27 -31.03 6.59
CA VAL A 232 -6.50 -31.56 7.19
C VAL A 232 -6.74 -30.88 8.52
N GLN A 233 -7.94 -30.35 8.70
CA GLN A 233 -8.40 -29.77 9.95
C GLN A 233 -8.36 -30.80 11.08
N THR A 234 -7.73 -30.48 12.21
CA THR A 234 -7.61 -31.34 13.39
C THR A 234 -8.44 -30.84 14.58
N ALA A 235 -8.68 -29.52 14.64
CA ALA A 235 -9.53 -28.90 15.66
C ALA A 235 -10.17 -27.61 15.14
N ALA A 236 -11.34 -27.27 15.67
CA ALA A 236 -11.94 -25.95 15.56
C ALA A 236 -12.53 -25.50 16.89
N ASP A 237 -12.04 -24.38 17.39
CA ASP A 237 -12.55 -23.67 18.56
C ASP A 237 -13.37 -22.47 18.12
N ILE A 238 -14.61 -22.38 18.57
CA ILE A 238 -15.52 -21.25 18.31
C ILE A 238 -15.92 -20.64 19.65
N THR A 239 -15.73 -19.34 19.79
CA THR A 239 -16.24 -18.53 20.90
C THR A 239 -17.19 -17.48 20.35
N MET A 240 -18.38 -17.40 20.91
CA MET A 240 -19.40 -16.41 20.59
C MET A 240 -19.52 -15.40 21.72
N TYR A 241 -19.77 -14.16 21.35
CA TYR A 241 -19.84 -13.03 22.27
C TYR A 241 -21.17 -12.28 22.09
N ASP A 242 -21.65 -11.66 23.15
CA ASP A 242 -22.78 -10.73 23.11
C ASP A 242 -22.32 -9.30 22.74
N PRO A 243 -23.25 -8.33 22.64
CA PRO A 243 -22.90 -6.92 22.37
C PRO A 243 -22.09 -6.23 23.46
N THR A 244 -22.07 -6.75 24.71
CA THR A 244 -21.28 -6.19 25.82
C THR A 244 -19.83 -6.72 25.81
N GLY A 245 -19.56 -7.76 25.03
CA GLY A 245 -18.26 -8.43 24.94
C GLY A 245 -18.14 -9.66 25.84
N GLU A 246 -19.22 -10.06 26.51
CA GLU A 246 -19.28 -11.27 27.32
C GLU A 246 -19.42 -12.51 26.46
N ILE A 247 -18.83 -13.62 26.92
CA ILE A 247 -18.86 -14.89 26.20
C ILE A 247 -20.20 -15.58 26.48
N ILE A 248 -20.96 -15.83 25.43
CA ILE A 248 -22.26 -16.53 25.52
C ILE A 248 -22.15 -18.01 25.16
N GLN A 249 -21.14 -18.39 24.39
CA GLN A 249 -20.94 -19.79 23.98
C GLN A 249 -19.47 -20.08 23.69
N ARG A 250 -19.02 -21.28 24.08
CA ARG A 250 -17.77 -21.88 23.60
C ARG A 250 -18.06 -23.25 23.04
N SER A 251 -17.45 -23.58 21.90
CA SER A 251 -17.48 -24.94 21.37
C SER A 251 -16.17 -25.33 20.74
N THR A 252 -15.75 -26.57 20.97
CA THR A 252 -14.57 -27.16 20.35
C THR A 252 -14.99 -28.43 19.62
N THR A 253 -14.55 -28.60 18.37
CA THR A 253 -14.68 -29.86 17.63
C THR A 253 -13.31 -30.39 17.24
N TYR A 254 -13.07 -31.66 17.49
CA TYR A 254 -11.87 -32.39 17.11
C TYR A 254 -12.17 -33.31 15.92
N TYR A 255 -11.18 -33.45 15.05
CA TYR A 255 -11.29 -34.21 13.82
C TYR A 255 -10.16 -35.24 13.73
N ASP A 256 -10.42 -36.37 13.08
CA ASP A 256 -9.40 -37.36 12.77
C ASP A 256 -8.49 -36.91 11.61
N TYR A 257 -7.50 -37.75 11.27
CA TYR A 257 -6.55 -37.47 10.18
C TYR A 257 -7.18 -37.40 8.78
N ARG A 258 -8.46 -37.76 8.62
CA ARG A 258 -9.23 -37.65 7.37
C ARG A 258 -10.20 -36.47 7.39
N GLY A 259 -10.26 -35.70 8.48
CA GLY A 259 -11.17 -34.57 8.65
C GLY A 259 -12.57 -34.98 9.10
N SER A 260 -12.75 -36.21 9.60
CA SER A 260 -14.04 -36.64 10.18
C SER A 260 -14.11 -36.20 11.65
N ALA A 261 -15.22 -35.58 12.05
CA ALA A 261 -15.40 -35.16 13.45
C ALA A 261 -15.45 -36.38 14.38
N ILE A 262 -14.63 -36.37 15.44
CA ILE A 262 -14.53 -37.45 16.43
C ILE A 262 -15.08 -37.06 17.79
N MET A 263 -15.07 -35.77 18.12
CA MET A 263 -15.56 -35.26 19.40
C MET A 263 -15.96 -33.79 19.27
N SER A 264 -17.08 -33.40 19.86
CA SER A 264 -17.47 -32.00 20.00
C SER A 264 -17.90 -31.72 21.43
N HIS A 265 -17.45 -30.59 21.97
CA HIS A 265 -17.87 -30.06 23.25
C HIS A 265 -18.48 -28.68 23.03
N LYS A 266 -19.65 -28.40 23.62
CA LYS A 266 -20.31 -27.10 23.56
C LYS A 266 -20.76 -26.72 24.97
N VAL A 267 -20.46 -25.49 25.36
CA VAL A 267 -20.86 -24.86 26.63
C VAL A 267 -21.60 -23.58 26.32
N ASP A 268 -22.83 -23.47 26.79
CA ASP A 268 -23.56 -22.21 26.83
C ASP A 268 -23.19 -21.48 28.13
N CYS A 269 -22.66 -20.27 27.99
CA CYS A 269 -22.09 -19.49 29.09
C CYS A 269 -23.04 -18.40 29.61
N SER A 270 -24.22 -18.25 28.99
CA SER A 270 -25.24 -17.26 29.34
C SER A 270 -25.95 -17.50 30.68
N SER A 271 -25.70 -18.63 31.36
CA SER A 271 -26.30 -18.98 32.65
C SER A 271 -25.43 -18.65 33.87
N LEU A 272 -24.27 -18.01 33.69
CA LEU A 272 -23.45 -17.49 34.78
C LEU A 272 -23.82 -16.03 35.10
N SER A 273 -25.11 -15.72 35.17
CA SER A 273 -25.55 -14.48 35.81
C SER A 273 -25.30 -14.62 37.30
N PHE A 274 -24.42 -13.78 37.83
CA PHE A 274 -24.26 -13.51 39.26
C PHE A 274 -25.66 -13.26 39.83
N GLU A 275 -26.21 -14.20 40.61
CA GLU A 275 -27.29 -13.84 41.54
C GLU A 275 -26.65 -12.87 42.53
N PRO A 276 -27.10 -11.61 42.64
CA PRO A 276 -26.70 -10.81 43.79
C PRO A 276 -27.23 -11.56 45.01
N GLU A 277 -26.32 -11.95 45.91
CA GLU A 277 -26.73 -12.37 47.25
C GLU A 277 -27.65 -11.28 47.79
N GLU A 278 -28.94 -11.62 47.99
CA GLU A 278 -29.79 -10.84 48.86
C GLU A 278 -29.10 -10.84 50.22
N GLU A 279 -28.42 -9.73 50.56
CA GLU A 279 -28.16 -9.37 51.94
C GLU A 279 -29.51 -9.18 52.62
N ALA A 280 -30.08 -10.29 53.07
CA ALA A 280 -30.92 -10.31 54.23
C ALA A 280 -30.03 -9.95 55.43
N ASP A 281 -30.07 -8.69 55.85
CA ASP A 281 -29.93 -8.42 57.28
C ASP A 281 -30.99 -7.40 57.73
N SER A 282 -31.88 -7.96 58.53
CA SER A 282 -32.77 -7.30 59.46
C SER A 282 -32.06 -7.25 60.82
N PHE A 283 -32.56 -6.38 61.72
CA PHE A 283 -32.11 -6.08 63.09
C PHE A 283 -30.98 -5.02 63.16
N GLU A 284 -31.14 -3.86 63.81
CA GLU A 284 -32.02 -3.44 64.94
C GLU A 284 -32.76 -2.12 64.70
#